data_AF-A0A6N9T1Y4-F1
#
_entry.id   AF-A0A6N9T1Y4-F1
#
_cell.length_a   1.000
_cell.length_b   1.000
_cell.length_c   1.000
_cell.angle_alpha   90.00
_cell.angle_beta   90.00
_cell.angle_gamma   90.00
#
_symmetry.space_group_name_H-M   'P 1'
#
loop_
_entity.id
_entity.type
_entity.pdbx_description
1 polymer ?
#
loop_
_entity_poly.entity_id
_entity_poly.type
_entity_poly.pdbx_seq_one_letter_code
_entity_poly.pdbx_strand_id
1 'polypeptide(L)' 'MATEAMKYARFSHPTHGNYDNPEAVLNDDRLTDNEKRTVLDEWRSSLKHVLLNEPDAPQVKTTSKSLDDAAAKLAAGKI' A
#
# COMPACT_ATOMS: atom_id res chain seq x y z
N MET A 1 4.84 -11.54 19.97
CA MET A 1 3.49 -11.01 19.73
C MET A 1 3.57 -10.14 18.48
N ALA A 2 2.97 -10.55 17.35
CA ALA A 2 3.17 -9.89 16.06
C ALA A 2 1.97 -10.18 15.12
N THR A 3 0.76 -9.78 15.50
CA THR A 3 -0.43 -10.06 14.68
C THR A 3 -1.38 -8.88 14.52
N GLU A 4 -1.24 -7.82 15.31
CA GLU A 4 -2.08 -6.63 15.19
C GLU A 4 -1.52 -5.63 14.15
N ALA A 5 -0.20 -5.59 13.99
CA ALA A 5 0.47 -4.74 13.00
C ALA A 5 0.14 -5.12 11.54
N MET A 6 -0.16 -6.40 11.27
CA MET A 6 -0.50 -6.88 9.92
C MET A 6 -1.89 -6.46 9.45
N LYS A 7 -2.83 -6.18 10.36
CA LYS A 7 -4.22 -5.81 9.98
C LYS A 7 -4.28 -4.52 9.18
N TYR A 8 -3.40 -3.57 9.48
CA TYR A 8 -3.34 -2.27 8.81
C TYR A 8 -2.36 -2.23 7.63
N ALA A 9 -1.56 -3.30 7.46
CA ALA A 9 -0.59 -3.44 6.38
C ALA A 9 -1.13 -4.26 5.20
N ARG A 10 -2.28 -4.92 5.32
CA ARG A 10 -2.89 -5.66 4.21
C ARG A 10 -3.94 -4.82 3.49
N PHE A 11 -3.77 -4.63 2.20
CA PHE A 11 -4.76 -4.02 1.32
C PHE A 11 -5.45 -5.08 0.48
N SER A 12 -6.78 -5.04 0.42
CA SER A 12 -7.55 -5.93 -0.45
C SER A 12 -8.19 -5.09 -1.55
N HIS A 13 -7.70 -5.27 -2.77
CA HIS A 13 -8.23 -4.63 -3.96
C HIS A 13 -9.24 -5.57 -4.65
N PRO A 14 -10.44 -5.10 -5.02
CA PRO A 14 -11.48 -5.96 -5.59
C PRO A 14 -11.06 -6.66 -6.89
N THR A 15 -10.26 -5.99 -7.70
CA THR A 15 -9.82 -6.48 -9.03
C THR A 15 -8.46 -7.17 -9.01
N HIS A 16 -7.58 -6.79 -8.08
CA HIS A 16 -6.15 -7.13 -8.14
C HIS A 16 -5.73 -8.07 -7.00
N GLY A 17 -6.66 -8.45 -6.10
CA GLY A 17 -6.41 -9.36 -5.01
C GLY A 17 -5.91 -8.67 -3.74
N ASN A 18 -5.19 -9.42 -2.91
CA ASN A 18 -4.75 -8.98 -1.59
C ASN A 18 -3.24 -8.76 -1.59
N TYR A 19 -2.79 -7.64 -1.04
CA TYR A 19 -1.39 -7.28 -0.91
C TYR A 19 -1.05 -7.03 0.54
N ASP A 20 -0.05 -7.75 1.05
CA ASP A 20 0.41 -7.61 2.44
C ASP A 20 1.47 -6.50 2.62
N ASN A 21 2.03 -5.98 1.52
CA ASN A 21 2.96 -4.85 1.54
C ASN A 21 2.99 -4.13 0.17
N PRO A 22 3.39 -2.85 0.12
CA PRO A 22 3.50 -2.07 -1.12
C PRO A 22 4.48 -2.65 -2.14
N GLU A 23 5.53 -3.31 -1.68
CA GLU A 23 6.53 -3.94 -2.55
C GLU A 23 5.95 -5.14 -3.31
N ALA A 24 4.96 -5.85 -2.75
CA ALA A 24 4.25 -6.93 -3.42
C ALA A 24 3.45 -6.41 -4.62
N VAL A 25 2.93 -5.19 -4.55
CA VAL A 25 2.28 -4.53 -5.70
C VAL A 25 3.31 -4.22 -6.79
N LEU A 26 4.49 -3.71 -6.39
CA LEU A 26 5.57 -3.39 -7.34
C LEU A 26 6.14 -4.62 -8.03
N ASN A 27 6.28 -5.72 -7.30
CA ASN A 27 6.79 -6.99 -7.81
C ASN A 27 5.70 -7.84 -8.49
N ASP A 28 4.44 -7.37 -8.56
CA ASP A 28 3.40 -8.11 -9.27
C ASP A 28 3.55 -7.92 -10.79
N ASP A 29 4.12 -8.92 -11.46
CA ASP A 29 4.26 -8.95 -12.93
C ASP A 29 2.92 -8.99 -13.67
N ARG A 30 1.80 -9.29 -12.99
CA ARG A 30 0.47 -9.30 -13.60
C ARG A 30 -0.11 -7.89 -13.73
N LEU A 31 0.45 -6.92 -13.00
CA LEU A 31 0.02 -5.52 -13.05
C LEU A 31 0.94 -4.72 -13.97
N THR A 32 0.34 -3.93 -14.85
CA THR A 32 1.07 -2.88 -15.56
C THR A 32 1.47 -1.76 -14.61
N ASP A 33 2.45 -0.93 -14.99
CA ASP A 33 2.85 0.24 -14.21
C ASP A 33 1.67 1.14 -13.82
N ASN A 34 0.70 1.28 -14.72
CA ASN A 34 -0.48 2.08 -14.47
C ASN A 34 -1.40 1.42 -13.41
N GLU A 35 -1.59 0.10 -13.47
CA GLU A 35 -2.37 -0.64 -12.47
C GLU A 35 -1.67 -0.63 -11.11
N LYS A 36 -0.34 -0.81 -11.07
CA LYS A 36 0.46 -0.69 -9.84
C LYS A 36 0.25 0.67 -9.21
N ARG A 37 0.28 1.75 -10.02
CA ARG A 37 0.02 3.11 -9.55
C ARG A 37 -1.39 3.27 -8.99
N THR A 38 -2.41 2.74 -9.67
CA THR A 38 -3.79 2.78 -9.20
C THR A 38 -3.95 2.06 -7.86
N VAL A 39 -3.41 0.84 -7.73
CA VAL A 39 -3.47 0.06 -6.49
C VAL A 39 -2.80 0.79 -5.33
N LEU A 40 -1.61 1.38 -5.56
CA LEU A 40 -0.89 2.14 -4.53
C LEU A 40 -1.66 3.41 -4.11
N ASP A 41 -2.31 4.10 -5.04
CA ASP A 41 -3.09 5.31 -4.75
C ASP A 41 -4.39 5.01 -3.99
N GLU A 42 -5.13 3.97 -4.41
CA GLU A 42 -6.32 3.48 -3.72
C GLU A 42 -5.99 3.05 -2.30
N TRP A 43 -4.88 2.32 -2.12
CA TRP A 43 -4.41 1.91 -0.81
C TRP A 43 -4.06 3.12 0.07
N ARG A 44 -3.34 4.10 -0.47
CA ARG A 44 -3.03 5.33 0.26
C ARG A 44 -4.28 6.07 0.71
N SER A 45 -5.29 6.15 -0.16
CA SER A 45 -6.59 6.76 0.16
C SER A 45 -7.28 6.00 1.29
N SER A 46 -7.28 4.67 1.25
CA SER A 46 -7.80 3.83 2.34
C SER A 46 -7.08 4.11 3.68
N LEU A 47 -5.74 4.19 3.68
CA LEU A 47 -4.97 4.51 4.88
C LEU A 47 -5.24 5.92 5.42
N LYS A 48 -5.47 6.91 4.55
CA LYS A 48 -5.88 8.26 4.98
C LYS A 48 -7.23 8.22 5.70
N HIS A 49 -8.19 7.44 5.20
CA HIS A 49 -9.46 7.23 5.89
C HIS A 49 -9.27 6.55 7.26
N VAL A 50 -8.37 5.58 7.36
CA VAL A 50 -8.04 4.96 8.66
C VAL A 50 -7.40 5.99 9.59
N LEU A 51 -6.43 6.79 9.16
CA LEU A 51 -5.79 7.83 9.99
C LEU A 51 -6.77 8.91 10.47
N LEU A 52 -7.83 9.18 9.71
CA LEU A 52 -8.89 10.10 10.14
C LEU A 52 -9.70 9.53 11.31
N ASN A 53 -9.87 8.21 11.38
CA ASN A 53 -10.61 7.53 12.45
C ASN A 53 -9.69 7.10 13.61
N GLU A 54 -8.44 6.75 13.31
CA GLU A 54 -7.41 6.23 14.22
C GLU A 54 -6.08 6.99 13.99
N PRO A 55 -5.96 8.25 14.44
CA PRO A 55 -4.77 9.08 14.20
C PRO A 55 -3.51 8.59 14.92
N ASP A 56 -3.68 7.76 15.95
CA ASP A 56 -2.64 7.16 16.77
C ASP A 56 -2.22 5.76 16.28
N ALA A 57 -2.40 5.47 15.00
CA ALA A 57 -1.95 4.23 14.36
C ALA A 57 -0.53 4.41 13.74
N PRO A 58 0.58 4.19 14.49
CA PRO A 58 1.94 4.33 13.97
C PRO A 58 2.23 3.39 12.80
N GLN A 59 1.58 2.23 12.77
CA GLN A 59 1.65 1.28 11.66
C GLN A 59 1.12 1.87 10.35
N VAL A 60 0.04 2.65 10.39
CA VAL A 60 -0.53 3.27 9.19
C VAL A 60 0.40 4.36 8.64
N LYS A 61 1.03 5.15 9.51
CA LYS A 61 2.06 6.14 9.10
C LYS A 61 3.26 5.45 8.44
N THR A 62 3.69 4.32 8.99
CA THR A 62 4.79 3.52 8.43
C THR A 62 4.41 2.98 7.05
N THR A 63 3.27 2.31 6.92
CA THR A 63 2.78 1.78 5.64
C THR A 63 2.57 2.90 4.61
N SER A 64 2.04 4.07 5.02
CA SER A 64 1.87 5.21 4.12
C SER A 64 3.20 5.71 3.58
N LYS A 65 4.25 5.75 4.41
CA LYS A 65 5.60 6.12 3.95
C LYS A 65 6.16 5.09 2.95
N SER A 66 5.95 3.81 3.20
CA SER A 66 6.34 2.74 2.26
C SER A 66 5.57 2.80 0.94
N LEU A 67 4.30 3.21 0.95
CA LEU A 67 3.51 3.44 -0.27
C LEU A 67 4.06 4.61 -1.09
N ASP A 68 4.40 5.72 -0.43
CA ASP A 68 5.01 6.89 -1.08
C ASP A 68 6.38 6.53 -1.71
N ASP A 69 7.20 5.71 -1.03
CA ASP A 69 8.46 5.19 -1.59
C ASP A 69 8.22 4.25 -2.78
N ALA A 70 7.24 3.35 -2.68
CA ALA A 70 6.88 2.44 -3.75
C ALA A 70 6.38 3.19 -4.99
N ALA A 71 5.52 4.19 -4.80
CA ALA A 71 5.03 5.04 -5.88
C ALA A 71 6.17 5.86 -6.52
N ALA A 72 7.13 6.33 -5.73
CA ALA A 72 8.31 7.02 -6.24
C ALA A 72 9.22 6.11 -7.07
N LYS A 73 9.46 4.86 -6.63
CA LYS A 73 10.20 3.85 -7.39
C LYS A 73 9.54 3.53 -8.72
N LEU A 74 8.22 3.35 -8.70
CA LEU A 74 7.40 3.12 -9.89
C LEU A 74 7.48 4.29 -10.87
N ALA A 75 7.30 5.53 -10.39
CA ALA A 75 7.39 6.73 -11.21
C ALA A 75 8.80 6.97 -11.78
N ALA A 76 9.84 6.52 -11.07
CA ALA A 76 11.23 6.59 -11.52
C ALA A 76 11.62 5.47 -12.51
N GLY A 77 10.73 4.51 -12.79
CA GLY A 77 11.05 3.33 -13.60
C GLY A 77 12.17 2.46 -12.99
N LYS A 78 12.33 2.50 -11.66
CA LYS A 78 13.32 1.72 -10.89
C LYS A 78 12.69 0.48 -10.26
N ILE A 79 11.64 -0.05 -10.87
CA ILE A 79 11.01 -1.32 -10.50
C ILE A 79 11.71 -2.49 -11.18
#